data_AF-A0A6N4UR93-F1
#
_entry.id   AF-A0A6N4UR93-F1
#
_cell.length_a   1.000
_cell.length_b   1.000
_cell.length_c   1.000
_cell.angle_alpha   90.00
_cell.angle_beta   90.00
_cell.angle_gamma   90.00
#
_symmetry.space_group_name_H-M   'P 1'
#
loop_
_entity.id
_entity.type
_entity.pdbx_description
1 polymer ?
#
loop_
_entity_poly.entity_id
_entity_poly.type
_entity_poly.pdbx_seq_one_letter_code
_entity_poly.pdbx_strand_id
1 'polypeptide(L)'
;MASVLDPEGVTWTVRRRWLPWRPRRKMPDEWGFGDTSFGNGDDIISIVLNIALIVLLIPALVLALLVAAEFLLLLLLLPLWVLARSLFGTPWIVVVRRDHKIVAEEAVPGWAATTARIVQIKSVIASGAALRR
;
A
#
# COMPACT_ATOMS: atom_id res chain seq x y z
N MET A 1 13.97 8.98 -3.72
CA MET A 1 14.58 7.63 -3.58
C MET A 1 16.02 7.74 -4.03
N ALA A 2 17.00 7.46 -3.18
CA ALA A 2 18.41 7.64 -3.52
C ALA A 2 19.12 6.28 -3.51
N SER A 3 19.51 5.83 -4.71
CA SER A 3 20.51 4.79 -4.93
C SER A 3 21.90 5.31 -4.56
N VAL A 4 22.79 4.42 -4.15
CA VAL A 4 24.20 4.74 -3.86
C VAL A 4 25.06 3.87 -4.78
N LEU A 5 26.06 4.50 -5.40
CA LEU A 5 27.06 3.80 -6.20
C LEU A 5 28.22 3.40 -5.28
N ASP A 6 28.62 2.15 -5.37
CA ASP A 6 29.88 1.65 -4.80
C ASP A 6 31.07 2.21 -5.61
N PRO A 7 32.31 2.29 -5.07
CA PRO A 7 33.51 2.61 -5.85
C PRO A 7 33.78 1.63 -7.00
N GLU A 8 33.20 0.42 -6.94
CA GLU A 8 33.21 -0.57 -8.03
C GLU A 8 32.14 -0.30 -9.12
N GLY A 9 31.38 0.79 -9.02
CA GLY A 9 30.31 1.15 -9.97
C GLY A 9 28.99 0.40 -9.79
N VAL A 10 28.87 -0.43 -8.76
CA VAL A 10 27.67 -1.23 -8.47
C VAL A 10 26.58 -0.36 -7.84
N THR A 11 25.33 -0.54 -8.29
CA THR A 11 24.19 0.23 -7.76
C THR A 11 23.55 -0.47 -6.58
N TRP A 12 23.60 0.19 -5.42
CA TRP A 12 22.96 -0.26 -4.19
C TRP A 12 21.67 0.50 -3.90
N THR A 13 20.65 -0.21 -3.43
CA THR A 13 19.41 0.39 -2.97
C THR A 13 19.03 -0.11 -1.59
N VAL A 14 18.92 0.83 -0.63
CA VAL A 14 18.48 0.55 0.74
C VAL A 14 17.05 1.04 0.90
N ARG A 15 16.12 0.17 1.34
CA ARG A 15 14.70 0.52 1.49
C ARG A 15 14.15 -0.01 2.81
N ARG A 16 13.14 0.70 3.34
CA ARG A 16 12.31 0.20 4.44
C ARG A 16 11.18 -0.64 3.88
N ARG A 17 11.00 -1.83 4.43
CA ARG A 17 9.87 -2.70 4.10
C ARG A 17 8.76 -2.50 5.13
N TRP A 18 7.64 -1.93 4.68
CA TRP A 18 6.50 -1.61 5.54
C TRP A 18 5.67 -2.84 5.93
N LEU A 19 5.67 -3.87 5.09
CA LEU A 19 4.84 -5.07 5.25
C LEU A 19 5.74 -6.33 5.21
N PRO A 20 5.66 -7.24 6.20
CA PRO A 20 6.51 -8.43 6.24
C PRO A 20 6.18 -9.45 5.13
N TRP A 21 4.97 -9.43 4.57
CA TRP A 21 4.59 -10.27 3.43
C TRP A 21 5.01 -9.66 2.09
N ARG A 22 5.12 -10.49 1.05
CA ARG A 22 5.44 -10.10 -0.32
C ARG A 22 4.13 -10.04 -1.09
N PRO A 23 3.59 -8.86 -1.45
CA PRO A 23 2.35 -8.80 -2.21
C PRO A 23 2.61 -9.37 -3.61
N ARG A 24 2.08 -10.55 -3.90
CA ARG A 24 1.93 -11.03 -5.28
C ARG A 24 0.75 -10.27 -5.89
N ARG A 25 1.02 -9.12 -6.49
CA ARG A 25 0.03 -8.43 -7.31
C ARG A 25 0.10 -9.02 -8.72
N LYS A 26 -0.81 -9.94 -9.03
CA LYS A 26 -1.31 -10.09 -10.40
C LYS A 26 -2.40 -9.02 -10.53
N MET A 27 -2.13 -7.99 -11.33
CA MET A 27 -3.18 -7.08 -11.78
C MET A 27 -3.96 -7.81 -12.89
N PRO A 28 -5.28 -8.00 -12.73
CA PRO A 28 -6.14 -8.28 -13.86
C PRO A 28 -6.29 -6.98 -14.66
N ASP A 29 -5.87 -7.02 -15.90
CA ASP A 29 -6.21 -6.01 -16.89
C ASP A 29 -7.62 -6.33 -17.39
N GLU A 30 -8.45 -5.32 -17.58
CA GLU A 30 -9.80 -5.36 -18.19
C GLU A 30 -10.98 -5.54 -17.23
N TRP A 31 -11.59 -4.39 -16.89
CA TRP A 31 -12.95 -4.29 -16.38
C TRP A 31 -13.77 -3.56 -17.45
N GLY A 32 -14.71 -4.27 -18.09
CA GLY A 32 -15.64 -3.69 -19.05
C GLY A 32 -16.78 -3.00 -18.30
N PHE A 33 -16.89 -1.69 -18.43
CA PHE A 33 -18.06 -0.94 -17.98
C PHE A 33 -19.18 -1.12 -19.00
N GLY A 34 -20.31 -1.69 -18.57
CA GLY A 34 -21.50 -1.85 -19.40
C GLY A 34 -22.18 -0.49 -19.64
N ASP A 35 -22.60 -0.26 -20.88
CA ASP A 35 -23.30 0.95 -21.31
C ASP A 35 -24.63 1.09 -20.58
N THR A 36 -24.71 2.08 -19.69
CA THR A 36 -25.95 2.49 -19.03
C THR A 36 -26.66 3.53 -19.90
N SER A 37 -27.54 3.08 -20.78
CA SER A 37 -28.50 3.96 -21.47
C SER A 37 -29.73 4.15 -20.58
N PHE A 38 -29.92 5.36 -20.06
CA PHE A 38 -31.13 5.75 -19.34
C PHE A 38 -32.14 6.28 -20.36
N GLY A 39 -33.21 5.52 -20.62
CA GLY A 39 -34.32 5.97 -21.45
C GLY A 39 -35.10 7.11 -20.77
N ASN A 40 -35.41 8.15 -21.54
CA ASN A 40 -36.31 9.22 -21.11
C ASN A 40 -37.67 8.62 -20.71
N GLY A 41 -38.12 8.91 -19.49
CA GLY A 41 -39.26 8.27 -18.84
C GLY A 41 -40.44 9.20 -18.66
N ASP A 42 -41.26 9.30 -19.69
CA ASP A 42 -42.48 10.12 -19.74
C ASP A 42 -43.78 9.30 -19.62
N ASP A 43 -43.68 7.96 -19.64
CA ASP A 43 -44.83 7.05 -19.53
C ASP A 43 -45.09 6.55 -18.09
N ILE A 44 -46.37 6.27 -17.77
CA ILE A 44 -46.81 5.73 -16.47
C ILE A 44 -46.05 4.44 -16.09
N ILE A 45 -45.71 3.60 -17.07
CA ILE A 45 -44.94 2.36 -16.87
C ILE A 45 -43.53 2.68 -16.36
N SER A 46 -42.90 3.73 -16.89
CA SER A 46 -41.56 4.15 -16.48
C SER A 46 -41.56 4.67 -15.03
N ILE A 47 -42.61 5.39 -14.62
CA ILE A 47 -42.77 5.86 -13.23
C ILE A 47 -42.81 4.67 -12.26
N VAL A 48 -43.62 3.64 -12.56
CA VAL A 48 -43.75 2.46 -11.69
C VAL A 48 -42.42 1.68 -11.61
N LEU A 49 -41.75 1.47 -12.75
CA LEU A 49 -40.45 0.82 -12.79
C LEU A 49 -39.38 1.60 -12.02
N ASN A 50 -39.38 2.93 -12.13
CA ASN A 50 -38.44 3.77 -11.40
C ASN A 50 -38.69 3.73 -9.89
N ILE A 51 -39.96 3.78 -9.44
CA ILE A 51 -40.29 3.61 -8.02
C ILE A 51 -39.85 2.24 -7.52
N ALA A 52 -40.14 1.16 -8.27
CA ALA A 52 -39.72 -0.19 -7.91
C ALA A 52 -38.17 -0.30 -7.83
N LEU A 53 -37.47 0.31 -8.78
CA LEU A 53 -36.00 0.38 -8.80
C LEU A 53 -35.47 1.15 -7.59
N ILE A 54 -36.05 2.30 -7.24
CA ILE A 54 -35.66 3.07 -6.06
C ILE A 54 -35.87 2.25 -4.79
N VAL A 55 -37.03 1.60 -4.64
CA VAL A 55 -37.32 0.73 -3.49
C VAL A 55 -36.31 -0.41 -3.37
N LEU A 56 -35.84 -0.96 -4.50
CA LEU A 56 -34.77 -1.96 -4.53
C LEU A 56 -33.38 -1.37 -4.25
N LEU A 57 -33.09 -0.17 -4.75
CA LEU A 57 -31.79 0.49 -4.62
C LEU A 57 -31.55 1.06 -3.23
N ILE A 58 -32.58 1.57 -2.54
CA ILE A 58 -32.45 2.14 -1.18
C ILE A 58 -31.75 1.16 -0.22
N PRO A 59 -32.20 -0.10 -0.02
CA PRO A 59 -31.53 -1.02 0.89
C PRO A 59 -30.11 -1.37 0.42
N ALA A 60 -29.88 -1.47 -0.89
CA ALA A 60 -28.55 -1.69 -1.44
C ALA A 60 -27.61 -0.50 -1.14
N LEU A 61 -28.11 0.73 -1.27
CA LEU A 61 -27.37 1.95 -0.97
C LEU A 61 -27.08 2.09 0.53
N VAL A 62 -28.05 1.77 1.40
CA VAL A 62 -27.86 1.73 2.85
C VAL A 62 -26.78 0.71 3.22
N LEU A 63 -26.84 -0.50 2.65
CA LEU A 63 -25.81 -1.52 2.86
C LEU A 63 -24.44 -1.04 2.37
N ALA A 64 -24.38 -0.43 1.18
CA ALA A 64 -23.15 0.12 0.62
C ALA A 64 -22.55 1.21 1.52
N LEU A 65 -23.37 2.09 2.10
CA LEU A 65 -22.93 3.11 3.05
C LEU A 65 -22.39 2.51 4.36
N LEU A 66 -23.05 1.48 4.90
CA LEU A 66 -22.57 0.77 6.09
C LEU A 66 -21.21 0.12 5.83
N VAL A 67 -21.06 -0.56 4.69
CA VAL A 67 -19.79 -1.13 4.26
C VAL A 67 -18.74 -0.03 4.08
N ALA A 68 -19.07 1.07 3.42
CA ALA A 68 -18.15 2.19 3.23
C ALA A 68 -17.69 2.81 4.55
N ALA A 69 -18.60 2.94 5.53
CA ALA A 69 -18.28 3.41 6.87
C ALA A 69 -17.34 2.46 7.61
N GLU A 70 -17.56 1.15 7.54
CA GLU A 70 -16.66 0.13 8.09
C GLU A 70 -15.28 0.23 7.43
N PHE A 71 -15.22 0.33 6.09
CA PHE A 71 -13.97 0.52 5.37
C PHE A 71 -13.25 1.82 5.79
N LEU A 72 -13.99 2.90 6.04
CA LEU A 72 -13.44 4.16 6.53
C LEU A 72 -12.88 4.01 7.96
N LEU A 73 -13.58 3.26 8.83
CA LEU A 73 -13.09 2.92 10.17
C LEU A 73 -11.81 2.09 10.11
N LEU A 74 -11.76 1.06 9.27
CA LEU A 74 -10.54 0.26 9.04
C LEU A 74 -9.40 1.12 8.49
N LEU A 75 -9.70 2.02 7.55
CA LEU A 75 -8.72 2.94 6.99
C LEU A 75 -8.19 3.92 8.06
N LEU A 76 -9.03 4.36 8.99
CA LEU A 76 -8.63 5.20 10.13
C LEU A 76 -7.88 4.40 11.21
N LEU A 77 -8.20 3.11 11.35
CA LEU A 77 -7.51 2.22 12.27
C LEU A 77 -6.07 1.92 11.79
N LEU A 78 -5.81 1.92 10.48
CA LEU A 78 -4.47 1.71 9.93
C LEU A 78 -3.42 2.72 10.44
N PRO A 79 -3.59 4.06 10.33
CA PRO A 79 -2.62 5.01 10.84
C PRO A 79 -2.50 4.94 12.37
N LEU A 80 -3.60 4.71 13.10
CA LEU A 80 -3.56 4.48 14.54
C LEU A 80 -2.75 3.24 14.90
N TRP A 81 -2.91 2.15 14.15
CA TRP A 81 -2.16 0.92 14.33
C TRP A 81 -0.70 1.08 13.94
N VAL A 82 -0.38 1.83 12.88
CA VAL A 82 1.01 2.16 12.50
C VAL A 82 1.69 2.99 13.58
N LEU A 83 0.99 3.96 14.16
CA LEU A 83 1.47 4.75 15.29
C LEU A 83 1.67 3.88 16.53
N ALA A 84 0.68 3.06 16.88
CA ALA A 84 0.79 2.09 17.96
C ALA A 84 1.99 1.16 17.73
N ARG A 85 2.12 0.57 16.54
CA ARG A 85 3.27 -0.28 16.17
C ARG A 85 4.60 0.45 16.30
N SER A 86 4.64 1.74 15.95
CA SER A 86 5.85 2.56 16.11
C SER A 86 6.21 2.82 17.57
N LEU A 87 5.22 2.86 18.48
CA LEU A 87 5.40 3.08 19.92
C LEU A 87 5.64 1.77 20.69
N PHE A 88 4.96 0.68 20.32
CA PHE A 88 5.05 -0.64 20.95
C PHE A 88 6.28 -1.47 20.49
N GLY A 89 7.25 -0.84 19.82
CA GLY A 89 8.58 -1.44 19.59
C GLY A 89 8.66 -2.55 18.55
N THR A 90 7.65 -2.74 17.68
CA THR A 90 7.76 -3.78 16.66
C THR A 90 8.83 -3.39 15.63
N PRO A 91 9.83 -4.24 15.37
CA PRO A 91 10.95 -3.86 14.53
C PRO A 91 10.54 -3.68 13.07
N TRP A 92 11.14 -2.67 12.43
CA TRP A 92 11.03 -2.39 11.00
C TRP A 92 12.11 -3.14 10.25
N ILE A 93 11.75 -3.78 9.13
CA ILE A 93 12.72 -4.53 8.32
C ILE A 93 13.36 -3.58 7.31
N VAL A 94 14.68 -3.40 7.40
CA VAL A 94 15.50 -2.71 6.40
C VAL A 94 16.04 -3.74 5.43
N VAL A 95 15.79 -3.53 4.14
CA VAL A 95 16.23 -4.41 3.06
C VAL A 95 17.30 -3.70 2.23
N VAL A 96 18.45 -4.34 2.10
CA VAL A 96 19.58 -3.88 1.27
C VAL A 96 19.59 -4.70 -0.01
N ARG A 97 19.56 -4.02 -1.16
CA ARG A 97 19.64 -4.64 -2.48
C ARG A 97 20.91 -4.22 -3.22
N ARG A 98 21.53 -5.19 -3.87
CA ARG A 98 22.64 -5.05 -4.84
C ARG A 98 22.16 -5.63 -6.16
N ASP A 99 22.26 -4.87 -7.26
CA ASP A 99 21.87 -5.33 -8.60
C ASP A 99 20.51 -6.07 -8.63
N HIS A 100 19.50 -5.46 -8.02
CA HIS A 100 18.14 -5.98 -7.91
C HIS A 100 17.96 -7.28 -7.08
N LYS A 101 19.05 -7.84 -6.51
CA LYS A 101 19.02 -8.97 -5.57
C LYS A 101 19.07 -8.47 -4.13
N ILE A 102 18.40 -9.19 -3.21
CA ILE A 102 18.42 -8.88 -1.77
C ILE A 102 19.70 -9.50 -1.19
N VAL A 103 20.54 -8.68 -0.56
CA VAL A 103 21.81 -9.12 0.04
C VAL A 103 21.72 -9.19 1.56
N ALA A 104 20.97 -8.28 2.18
CA ALA A 104 20.80 -8.28 3.63
C ALA A 104 19.40 -7.79 4.05
N GLU A 105 18.91 -8.37 5.15
CA GLU A 105 17.71 -7.94 5.86
C GLU A 105 18.06 -7.73 7.34
N GLU A 106 17.75 -6.56 7.88
CA GLU A 106 18.04 -6.21 9.28
C GLU A 106 16.77 -5.66 9.95
N ALA A 107 16.45 -6.15 11.14
CA ALA A 107 15.30 -5.74 11.92
C ALA A 107 15.71 -4.64 12.90
N VAL A 108 15.20 -3.42 12.71
CA VAL A 108 15.58 -2.24 13.52
C VAL A 108 14.35 -1.72 14.28
N PRO A 109 14.38 -1.63 15.62
CA PRO A 109 13.28 -1.08 16.40
C PRO A 109 13.19 0.44 16.24
N GLY A 110 12.01 0.96 15.95
CA GLY A 110 11.73 2.39 15.94
C GLY A 110 12.04 3.14 14.64
N TRP A 111 11.26 4.19 14.38
CA TRP A 111 11.32 4.94 13.13
C TRP A 111 12.62 5.73 12.95
N ALA A 112 13.05 6.44 13.99
CA ALA A 112 14.26 7.27 13.99
C ALA A 112 15.53 6.44 13.87
N ALA A 113 15.63 5.33 14.61
CA ALA A 113 16.75 4.39 14.53
C ALA A 113 16.86 3.78 13.12
N THR A 114 15.73 3.47 12.48
CA THR A 114 15.73 2.97 11.10
C THR A 114 16.28 4.01 10.12
N THR A 115 15.95 5.29 10.29
CA THR A 115 16.47 6.37 9.44
C THR A 115 17.98 6.54 9.62
N ALA A 116 18.45 6.59 10.87
CA ALA A 116 19.87 6.67 11.18
C ALA A 116 20.64 5.47 10.60
N ARG A 117 20.09 4.26 10.72
CA ARG A 117 20.70 3.03 10.18
C ARG A 117 20.78 3.04 8.65
N ILE A 118 19.75 3.54 7.96
CA ILE A 118 19.79 3.67 6.49
C ILE A 118 20.90 4.62 6.06
N VAL A 119 21.07 5.75 6.75
CA VAL A 119 22.15 6.72 6.44
C VAL A 119 23.52 6.08 6.68
N GLN A 120 23.69 5.35 7.79
CA GLN A 120 24.92 4.64 8.12
C GLN A 120 25.26 3.56 7.07
N ILE A 121 24.29 2.75 6.64
CA ILE A 121 24.53 1.73 5.60
C ILE A 121 24.94 2.40 4.28
N LYS A 122 24.33 3.52 3.93
CA LYS A 122 24.69 4.27 2.73
C LYS A 122 26.11 4.82 2.79
N SER A 123 26.54 5.37 3.93
CA SER A 123 27.90 5.87 4.08
C SER A 123 28.93 4.74 4.00
N VAL A 124 28.63 3.57 4.59
CA VAL A 124 29.48 2.38 4.53
C VAL A 124 29.65 1.87 3.09
N ILE A 125 28.54 1.77 2.34
CA ILE A 125 28.57 1.39 0.92
C ILE A 125 29.34 2.45 0.09
N ALA A 126 29.09 3.73 0.31
CA ALA A 126 29.79 4.80 -0.41
C ALA A 126 31.31 4.80 -0.14
N SER A 127 31.74 4.37 1.04
CA SER A 127 33.16 4.21 1.39
C SER A 127 33.83 2.96 0.79
N GLY A 128 33.11 2.13 0.04
CA GLY A 128 33.66 0.89 -0.56
C GLY A 128 33.82 -0.27 0.43
N ALA A 129 33.34 -0.11 1.66
CA ALA A 129 33.23 -1.20 2.63
C ALA A 129 31.96 -2.00 2.30
N ALA A 130 31.96 -2.67 1.13
CA ALA A 130 30.86 -3.55 0.75
C ALA A 130 30.61 -4.56 1.88
N LEU A 131 29.35 -4.73 2.28
CA LEU A 131 28.90 -5.77 3.21
C LEU A 131 29.25 -7.15 2.58
N ARG A 132 30.50 -7.62 2.76
CA ARG A 132 30.92 -8.98 2.46
C ARG A 132 30.26 -9.90 3.49
N ARG A 133 29.14 -10.50 3.12
CA ARG A 133 28.68 -11.77 3.68
C ARG A 133 28.19 -12.65 2.56
#